data_AF-A0A831NYW3-F1
#
_entry.id   AF-A0A831NYW3-F1
#
_cell.length_a   1.000
_cell.length_b   1.000
_cell.length_c   1.000
_cell.angle_alpha   90.00
_cell.angle_beta   90.00
_cell.angle_gamma   90.00
#
_symmetry.space_group_name_H-M   'P 1'
#
loop_
_entity.id
_entity.type
_entity.pdbx_description
1 polymer ?
#
loop_
_entity_poly.entity_id
_entity_poly.type
_entity_poly.pdbx_seq_one_letter_code
_entity_poly.pdbx_strand_id
1 'polypeptide(L)'
;MSEYTVNKSYAEINARIRAGEAVVATAEEMIDIVREDGPVAAARRIDVVTTGTFSTMCSSGAFFNFGQTTPTIKAAKVWINKVQAYAGLAAIDIYLGATEPAEDDPLNKVYPGEFRYGGGHVIEDLVAGKTVLLEAKAYATDCYANTKCKKELCL
;
A
#
# COMPACT_ATOMS: atom_id res chain seq x y z
N MET A 1 -21.63 -24.90 -16.61
CA MET A 1 -21.85 -23.48 -16.22
C MET A 1 -22.79 -23.50 -15.04
N SER A 2 -22.49 -22.76 -13.98
CA SER A 2 -23.46 -22.56 -12.89
C SER A 2 -24.73 -21.92 -13.44
N GLU A 3 -25.89 -22.30 -12.90
CA GLU A 3 -27.19 -21.87 -13.40
C GLU A 3 -27.52 -20.47 -12.86
N TYR A 4 -26.91 -19.43 -13.44
CA TYR A 4 -27.27 -18.04 -13.14
C TYR A 4 -28.44 -17.59 -14.02
N THR A 5 -29.26 -16.68 -13.51
CA THR A 5 -30.38 -16.07 -14.27
C THR A 5 -29.91 -15.30 -15.52
N VAL A 6 -28.65 -14.90 -15.56
CA VAL A 6 -27.97 -14.26 -16.69
C VAL A 6 -26.62 -14.94 -16.88
N ASN A 7 -26.34 -15.41 -18.09
CA ASN A 7 -25.06 -16.00 -18.45
C ASN A 7 -24.51 -15.26 -19.67
N LYS A 8 -23.30 -14.72 -19.54
CA LYS A 8 -22.53 -14.15 -20.63
C LYS A 8 -21.22 -14.90 -20.73
N SER A 9 -20.80 -15.24 -21.95
CA SER A 9 -19.49 -15.90 -22.14
C SER A 9 -18.39 -14.86 -22.39
N TYR A 10 -17.14 -15.20 -22.05
CA TYR A 10 -16.00 -14.37 -22.44
C TYR A 10 -15.91 -14.18 -23.97
N ALA A 11 -16.29 -15.19 -24.76
CA ALA A 11 -16.29 -15.10 -26.22
C ALA A 11 -17.28 -14.05 -26.74
N GLU A 12 -18.49 -14.03 -26.17
CA GLU A 12 -19.54 -13.06 -26.45
C GLU A 12 -19.12 -11.64 -26.05
N ILE A 13 -18.65 -11.46 -24.81
CA ILE A 13 -18.19 -10.15 -24.31
C ILE A 13 -17.05 -9.62 -25.19
N ASN A 14 -16.06 -10.46 -25.53
CA ASN A 14 -14.95 -10.07 -26.40
C ASN A 14 -15.39 -9.72 -27.83
N ALA A 15 -16.44 -10.36 -28.36
CA ALA A 15 -17.00 -10.00 -29.66
C ALA A 15 -17.65 -8.61 -29.61
N ARG A 16 -18.43 -8.31 -28.56
CA ARG A 16 -19.02 -6.97 -28.35
C ARG A 16 -17.98 -5.88 -28.16
N ILE A 17 -16.90 -6.16 -27.42
CA ILE A 17 -15.78 -5.21 -27.26
C ILE A 17 -15.16 -4.90 -28.63
N ARG A 18 -14.86 -5.92 -29.45
CA ARG A 18 -14.29 -5.73 -30.79
C ARG A 18 -15.23 -4.99 -31.74
N ALA A 19 -16.54 -5.18 -31.58
CA ALA A 19 -17.55 -4.49 -32.37
C ALA A 19 -17.80 -3.04 -31.90
N GLY A 20 -17.26 -2.63 -30.75
CA GLY A 20 -17.57 -1.32 -30.14
C GLY A 20 -18.96 -1.24 -29.51
N GLU A 21 -19.59 -2.38 -29.23
CA GLU A 21 -20.96 -2.51 -28.73
C GLU A 21 -21.03 -2.90 -27.24
N ALA A 22 -19.88 -3.13 -26.61
CA ALA A 22 -19.82 -3.47 -25.19
C ALA A 22 -20.26 -2.28 -24.33
N VAL A 23 -21.17 -2.55 -23.40
CA VAL A 23 -21.58 -1.58 -22.38
C VAL A 23 -20.64 -1.73 -21.19
N VAL A 24 -19.81 -0.71 -20.97
CA VAL A 24 -18.81 -0.66 -19.91
C VAL A 24 -19.30 0.30 -18.82
N ALA A 25 -19.20 -0.10 -17.56
CA ALA A 25 -19.50 0.74 -16.40
C ALA A 25 -18.35 0.69 -15.41
N THR A 26 -18.15 1.76 -14.65
CA THR A 26 -17.27 1.76 -13.49
C THR A 26 -17.90 1.02 -12.31
N ALA A 27 -17.07 0.59 -11.36
CA ALA A 27 -17.56 -0.01 -10.12
C ALA A 27 -18.50 0.92 -9.34
N GLU A 28 -18.29 2.24 -9.42
CA GLU A 28 -19.15 3.26 -8.79
C GLU A 28 -20.51 3.36 -9.50
N GLU A 29 -20.52 3.51 -10.83
CA GLU A 29 -21.76 3.53 -11.62
C GLU A 29 -22.57 2.24 -11.48
N MET A 30 -21.90 1.09 -11.31
CA MET A 30 -22.57 -0.20 -11.14
C MET A 30 -23.44 -0.25 -9.87
N ILE A 31 -23.09 0.49 -8.82
CA ILE A 31 -23.88 0.56 -7.59
C ILE A 31 -25.26 1.15 -7.88
N ASP A 32 -25.30 2.28 -8.60
CA ASP A 32 -26.55 2.96 -8.91
C ASP A 32 -27.36 2.19 -9.97
N ILE A 33 -26.71 1.62 -10.99
CA ILE A 33 -27.37 0.78 -12.00
C ILE A 33 -28.10 -0.40 -11.33
N VAL A 34 -27.46 -1.07 -10.37
CA VAL A 34 -28.11 -2.18 -9.64
C VAL A 34 -29.24 -1.68 -8.73
N ARG A 35 -29.10 -0.48 -8.14
CA ARG A 35 -30.15 0.12 -7.29
C ARG A 35 -31.40 0.47 -8.09
N GLU A 36 -31.22 0.99 -9.31
CA GLU A 36 -32.31 1.45 -10.18
C GLU A 36 -32.96 0.30 -10.97
N ASP A 37 -32.14 -0.53 -11.62
CA ASP A 37 -32.61 -1.55 -12.56
C ASP A 37 -32.77 -2.94 -11.91
N GLY A 38 -32.15 -3.14 -10.75
CA GLY A 38 -32.03 -4.45 -10.11
C GLY A 38 -30.90 -5.32 -10.69
N PRO A 39 -30.41 -6.31 -9.93
CA PRO A 39 -29.20 -7.07 -10.26
C PRO A 39 -29.31 -7.88 -11.56
N VAL A 40 -30.50 -8.43 -11.88
CA VAL A 40 -30.70 -9.23 -13.09
C VAL A 40 -30.70 -8.36 -14.35
N ALA A 41 -31.36 -7.19 -14.32
CA ALA A 41 -31.38 -6.29 -15.46
C ALA A 41 -29.99 -5.64 -15.66
N ALA A 42 -29.34 -5.22 -14.58
CA ALA A 42 -27.97 -4.73 -14.60
C ALA A 42 -27.00 -5.75 -15.23
N ALA A 43 -27.06 -7.02 -14.81
CA ALA A 43 -26.21 -8.08 -15.38
C ALA A 43 -26.50 -8.36 -16.87
N ARG A 44 -27.75 -8.20 -17.33
CA ARG A 44 -28.08 -8.29 -18.77
C ARG A 44 -27.52 -7.11 -19.56
N ARG A 45 -27.61 -5.90 -19.01
CA ARG A 45 -27.22 -4.66 -19.68
C ARG A 45 -25.70 -4.47 -19.77
N ILE A 46 -24.99 -4.69 -18.65
CA ILE A 46 -23.56 -4.37 -18.51
C ILE A 46 -22.69 -5.57 -18.90
N ASP A 47 -21.66 -5.33 -19.73
CA ASP A 47 -20.74 -6.36 -20.22
C ASP A 47 -19.42 -6.38 -19.46
N VAL A 48 -18.93 -5.20 -19.07
CA VAL A 48 -17.67 -5.04 -18.35
C VAL A 48 -17.87 -4.06 -17.22
N VAL A 49 -17.44 -4.43 -16.02
CA VAL A 49 -17.32 -3.51 -14.89
C VAL A 49 -15.83 -3.21 -14.69
N THR A 50 -15.44 -1.95 -14.84
CA THR A 50 -14.07 -1.51 -14.60
C THR A 50 -13.93 -1.06 -13.16
N THR A 51 -12.94 -1.61 -12.46
CA THR A 51 -12.56 -1.18 -11.11
C THR A 51 -11.13 -0.66 -11.13
N GLY A 52 -10.83 0.28 -10.24
CA GLY A 52 -9.50 0.83 -10.04
C GLY A 52 -9.32 1.22 -8.58
N THR A 53 -8.18 0.85 -8.02
CA THR A 53 -7.82 1.21 -6.64
C THR A 53 -6.50 1.97 -6.68
N PHE A 54 -6.46 3.14 -6.05
CA PHE A 54 -5.22 3.86 -5.80
C PHE A 54 -4.88 3.74 -4.32
N SER A 55 -4.06 2.74 -3.97
CA SER A 55 -3.65 2.45 -2.60
C SER A 55 -2.34 1.68 -2.59
N THR A 56 -1.60 1.75 -1.49
CA THR A 56 -0.47 0.86 -1.25
C THR A 56 -0.97 -0.56 -1.02
N MET A 57 -0.70 -1.45 -1.97
CA MET A 57 -1.14 -2.85 -1.92
C MET A 57 -0.18 -3.72 -1.12
N CYS A 58 -0.62 -4.92 -0.74
CA CYS A 58 0.27 -5.95 -0.19
C CYS A 58 1.44 -6.21 -1.15
N SER A 59 2.63 -6.46 -0.60
CA SER A 59 3.90 -6.55 -1.35
C SER A 59 4.46 -5.24 -1.92
N SER A 60 3.88 -4.08 -1.56
CA SER A 60 4.48 -2.77 -1.85
C SER A 60 5.45 -2.33 -0.75
N GLY A 61 6.41 -1.48 -1.09
CA GLY A 61 7.33 -0.87 -0.12
C GLY A 61 8.23 0.19 -0.75
N ALA A 62 9.04 0.84 0.09
CA ALA A 62 10.02 1.83 -0.32
C ALA A 62 11.43 1.41 0.11
N PHE A 63 12.38 1.48 -0.83
CA PHE A 63 13.79 1.24 -0.59
C PHE A 63 14.58 2.53 -0.75
N PHE A 64 15.25 2.98 0.30
CA PHE A 64 15.99 4.24 0.26
C PHE A 64 17.06 4.31 1.36
N ASN A 65 17.88 5.35 1.26
CA ASN A 65 18.97 5.66 2.16
C ASN A 65 18.63 6.92 2.96
N PHE A 66 18.84 6.92 4.28
CA PHE A 66 18.48 8.08 5.12
C PHE A 66 19.62 9.09 5.37
N GLY A 67 20.75 8.91 4.67
CA GLY A 67 21.96 9.72 4.81
C GLY A 67 22.73 9.47 6.10
N GLN A 68 24.06 9.49 6.01
CA GLN A 68 24.95 9.21 7.15
C GLN A 68 24.77 10.23 8.29
N THR A 69 25.25 9.83 9.48
CA THR A 69 25.44 10.73 10.62
C THR A 69 26.91 11.08 10.79
N THR A 70 27.21 12.07 11.63
CA THR A 70 28.58 12.35 12.09
C THR A 70 28.61 12.23 13.61
N PRO A 71 29.32 11.25 14.19
CA PRO A 71 30.05 10.16 13.52
C PRO A 71 29.13 9.19 12.75
N THR A 72 29.69 8.42 11.81
CA THR A 72 28.96 7.50 10.92
C THR A 72 28.26 6.37 11.68
N ILE A 73 27.16 5.87 11.14
CA ILE A 73 26.35 4.79 11.71
C ILE A 73 26.16 3.64 10.71
N LYS A 74 26.13 2.41 11.24
CA LYS A 74 25.63 1.22 10.55
C LYS A 74 24.37 0.75 11.27
N ALA A 75 23.21 1.17 10.79
CA ALA A 75 21.94 0.92 11.44
C ALA A 75 21.59 -0.57 11.46
N ALA A 76 21.22 -1.06 12.65
CA ALA A 76 20.79 -2.44 12.87
C ALA A 76 19.26 -2.54 13.06
N LYS A 77 18.64 -1.51 13.64
CA LYS A 77 17.18 -1.37 13.76
C LYS A 77 16.80 0.06 13.45
N VAL A 78 15.75 0.25 12.65
CA VAL A 78 15.29 1.57 12.21
C VAL A 78 13.78 1.65 12.35
N TRP A 79 13.31 2.82 12.77
CA TRP A 79 11.90 3.20 12.82
C TRP A 79 11.71 4.54 12.14
N ILE A 80 10.58 4.72 11.46
CA ILE A 80 10.14 6.00 10.89
C ILE A 80 8.73 6.27 11.39
N ASN A 81 8.51 7.35 12.14
CA ASN A 81 7.24 7.62 12.82
C ASN A 81 6.73 6.39 13.59
N LYS A 82 7.64 5.70 14.30
CA LYS A 82 7.41 4.43 15.03
C LYS A 82 7.04 3.21 14.17
N VAL A 83 7.05 3.31 12.85
CA VAL A 83 6.89 2.16 11.95
C VAL A 83 8.25 1.54 11.69
N GLN A 84 8.39 0.23 11.86
CA GLN A 84 9.68 -0.43 11.66
C GLN A 84 10.09 -0.43 10.17
N ALA A 85 11.35 -0.14 9.90
CA ALA A 85 11.94 -0.33 8.58
C ALA A 85 13.04 -1.40 8.67
N TYR A 86 13.09 -2.29 7.68
CA TYR A 86 14.10 -3.33 7.59
C TYR A 86 15.46 -2.70 7.30
N ALA A 87 16.39 -2.86 8.24
CA ALA A 87 17.80 -2.52 8.09
C ALA A 87 18.61 -3.78 7.70
N GLY A 88 19.95 -3.70 7.70
CA GLY A 88 20.81 -4.85 7.40
C GLY A 88 21.10 -5.07 5.91
N LEU A 89 20.62 -4.18 5.05
CA LEU A 89 20.94 -4.14 3.62
C LEU A 89 22.36 -3.63 3.38
N ALA A 90 22.74 -2.55 4.09
CA ALA A 90 24.10 -2.00 4.12
C ALA A 90 24.28 -1.16 5.39
N ALA A 91 24.82 0.06 5.30
CA ALA A 91 25.06 0.91 6.46
C ALA A 91 23.81 1.68 6.91
N ILE A 92 23.09 2.26 5.96
CA ILE A 92 21.99 3.20 6.24
C ILE A 92 20.87 3.08 5.18
N ASP A 93 20.90 1.98 4.44
CA ASP A 93 19.92 1.58 3.44
C ASP A 93 18.85 0.76 4.13
N ILE A 94 17.59 1.13 3.88
CA ILE A 94 16.43 0.55 4.55
C ILE A 94 15.33 0.20 3.56
N TYR A 95 14.54 -0.80 3.91
CA TYR A 95 13.32 -1.17 3.21
C TYR A 95 12.11 -1.03 4.14
N LEU A 96 11.15 -0.19 3.75
CA LEU A 96 9.91 0.03 4.49
C LEU A 96 8.75 -0.67 3.77
N GLY A 97 8.16 -1.67 4.42
CA GLY A 97 7.00 -2.37 3.89
C GLY A 97 5.72 -1.54 4.09
N ALA A 98 4.88 -1.43 3.07
CA ALA A 98 3.65 -0.65 3.15
C ALA A 98 2.63 -1.19 4.17
N THR A 99 2.72 -2.48 4.51
CA THR A 99 1.82 -3.14 5.46
C THR A 99 2.39 -3.22 6.88
N GLU A 100 3.58 -2.65 7.12
CA GLU A 100 4.17 -2.67 8.47
C GLU A 100 3.37 -1.74 9.39
N PRO A 101 2.82 -2.23 10.52
CA PRO A 101 2.10 -1.39 11.47
C PRO A 101 3.06 -0.48 12.26
N ALA A 102 2.51 0.55 12.90
CA ALA A 102 3.25 1.23 13.96
C ALA A 102 3.58 0.25 15.11
N GLU A 103 4.74 0.42 15.74
CA GLU A 103 5.24 -0.48 16.81
C GLU A 103 4.25 -0.64 17.99
N ASP A 104 3.47 0.40 18.29
CA ASP A 104 2.48 0.45 19.37
C ASP A 104 1.05 0.14 18.92
N ASP A 105 0.83 -0.28 17.67
CA ASP A 105 -0.51 -0.63 17.18
C ASP A 105 -1.07 -1.86 17.94
N PRO A 106 -2.33 -1.80 18.44
CA PRO A 106 -2.94 -2.92 19.16
C PRO A 106 -3.22 -4.14 18.25
N LEU A 107 -3.09 -3.99 16.93
CA LEU A 107 -3.49 -4.95 15.91
C LEU A 107 -4.93 -5.41 16.19
N ASN A 108 -5.21 -6.70 15.97
CA ASN A 108 -6.50 -7.29 16.28
C ASN A 108 -6.64 -7.80 17.72
N LYS A 109 -5.85 -7.30 18.69
CA LYS A 109 -6.04 -7.69 20.11
C LYS A 109 -7.40 -7.26 20.65
N VAL A 110 -7.90 -6.11 20.20
CA VAL A 110 -9.28 -5.66 20.38
C VAL A 110 -9.88 -5.55 18.97
N TYR A 111 -10.88 -6.37 18.66
CA TYR A 111 -11.43 -6.43 17.31
C TYR A 111 -12.61 -5.46 17.13
N PRO A 112 -12.70 -4.73 16.00
CA PRO A 112 -11.73 -4.69 14.90
C PRO A 112 -10.52 -3.81 15.23
N GLY A 113 -9.32 -4.22 14.79
CA GLY A 113 -8.12 -3.39 14.87
C GLY A 113 -8.26 -2.12 14.01
N GLU A 114 -7.73 -1.00 14.50
CA GLU A 114 -7.93 0.31 13.87
C GLU A 114 -6.89 0.63 12.78
N PHE A 115 -5.67 0.10 12.91
CA PHE A 115 -4.57 0.28 11.95
C PHE A 115 -4.38 1.74 11.48
N ARG A 116 -4.40 2.69 12.44
CA ARG A 116 -4.47 4.14 12.14
C ARG A 116 -3.25 4.68 11.40
N TYR A 117 -2.09 4.04 11.55
CA TYR A 117 -0.85 4.49 10.95
C TYR A 117 0.11 3.31 10.73
N GLY A 118 0.89 3.36 9.66
CA GLY A 118 1.74 2.26 9.22
C GLY A 118 2.61 2.64 8.03
N GLY A 119 3.27 1.66 7.41
CA GLY A 119 4.26 1.90 6.36
C GLY A 119 3.70 2.60 5.12
N GLY A 120 2.47 2.28 4.70
CA GLY A 120 1.80 2.96 3.60
C GLY A 120 1.62 4.45 3.88
N HIS A 121 1.24 4.81 5.11
CA HIS A 121 1.10 6.20 5.54
C HIS A 121 2.46 6.93 5.59
N VAL A 122 3.52 6.27 6.05
CA VAL A 122 4.88 6.85 6.01
C VAL A 122 5.32 7.11 4.56
N ILE A 123 5.05 6.18 3.64
CA ILE A 123 5.38 6.33 2.22
C ILE A 123 4.59 7.50 1.62
N GLU A 124 3.29 7.59 1.92
CA GLU A 124 2.44 8.72 1.52
C GLU A 124 3.00 10.05 2.04
N ASP A 125 3.33 10.13 3.33
CA ASP A 125 3.85 11.34 3.97
C ASP A 125 5.16 11.79 3.29
N LEU A 126 6.07 10.86 3.02
CA LEU A 126 7.31 11.14 2.28
C LEU A 126 7.02 11.67 0.87
N VAL A 127 6.15 11.02 0.10
CA VAL A 127 5.76 11.43 -1.26
C VAL A 127 5.07 12.79 -1.26
N ALA A 128 4.31 13.11 -0.21
CA ALA A 128 3.67 14.40 -0.02
C ALA A 128 4.63 15.52 0.43
N GLY A 129 5.93 15.23 0.60
CA GLY A 129 6.93 16.18 1.07
C GLY A 129 6.78 16.55 2.55
N LYS A 130 6.11 15.71 3.35
CA LYS A 130 6.01 15.90 4.80
C LYS A 130 7.28 15.38 5.48
N THR A 131 7.63 16.05 6.57
CA THR A 131 8.74 15.61 7.42
C THR A 131 8.32 14.44 8.30
N VAL A 132 9.15 13.39 8.33
CA VAL A 132 8.97 12.21 9.19
C VAL A 132 10.17 12.04 10.13
N LEU A 133 9.94 11.48 11.31
CA LEU A 133 10.99 11.25 12.32
C LEU A 133 11.56 9.84 12.19
N LEU A 134 12.84 9.75 11.85
CA LEU A 134 13.62 8.52 11.88
C LEU A 134 14.32 8.36 13.23
N GLU A 135 14.28 7.14 13.76
CA GLU A 135 15.13 6.68 14.86
C GLU A 135 15.88 5.41 14.45
N ALA A 136 17.18 5.35 14.74
CA ALA A 136 17.98 4.15 14.50
C ALA A 136 18.78 3.73 15.73
N LYS A 137 18.95 2.42 15.87
CA LYS A 137 19.86 1.78 16.84
C LYS A 137 20.87 0.92 16.08
N ALA A 138 22.10 0.92 16.54
CA ALA A 138 23.26 0.29 15.92
C ALA A 138 24.23 -0.25 16.98
N TYR A 139 25.19 -1.05 16.54
CA TYR A 139 26.39 -1.41 17.30
C TYR A 139 27.60 -0.68 16.71
N ALA A 140 28.57 -0.36 17.56
CA ALA A 140 29.78 0.33 17.12
C ALA A 140 30.73 -0.64 16.38
N THR A 141 31.43 -0.11 15.40
CA THR A 141 32.55 -0.74 14.69
C THR A 141 33.62 0.32 14.45
N ASP A 142 34.83 -0.09 14.03
CA ASP A 142 35.91 0.86 13.72
C ASP A 142 35.52 1.90 12.66
N CYS A 143 34.71 1.50 11.67
CA CYS A 143 34.26 2.37 10.58
C CYS A 143 32.95 3.14 10.90
N TYR A 144 32.21 2.69 11.92
CA TYR A 144 30.89 3.22 12.28
C TYR A 144 30.80 3.32 13.80
N ALA A 145 31.27 4.43 14.36
CA ALA A 145 31.34 4.61 15.81
C ALA A 145 29.98 4.92 16.45
N ASN A 146 29.01 5.44 15.68
CA ASN A 146 27.73 5.83 16.24
C ASN A 146 26.81 4.63 16.47
N THR A 147 26.11 4.62 17.60
CA THR A 147 25.23 3.52 18.05
C THR A 147 23.75 3.88 18.07
N LYS A 148 23.40 5.15 17.89
CA LYS A 148 22.02 5.62 17.80
C LYS A 148 21.92 6.92 17.02
N CYS A 149 20.82 7.14 16.34
CA CYS A 149 20.52 8.45 15.78
C CYS A 149 19.03 8.74 15.77
N LYS A 150 18.72 10.04 15.75
CA LYS A 150 17.40 10.56 15.40
C LYS A 150 17.59 11.59 14.28
N LYS A 151 16.77 11.54 13.25
CA LYS A 151 16.80 12.49 12.13
C LYS A 151 15.38 12.81 11.68
N GLU A 152 15.19 14.02 11.22
CA GLU A 152 14.05 14.37 10.39
C GLU A 152 14.39 14.01 8.94
N LEU A 153 13.45 13.39 8.24
CA LEU A 153 13.56 13.03 6.82
C LEU A 153 12.45 13.70 6.02
N CYS A 154 12.79 14.13 4.82
CA CYS A 154 11.89 14.61 3.78
C CYS A 154 12.48 14.17 2.44
N LEU A 155 11.65 13.90 1.43
CA LEU A 155 12.11 13.70 0.06
C LEU A 155 12.64 14.99 -0.56
#